data_AF-A0A8E0VKZ7-F1
#
_entry.id   AF-A0A8E0VKZ7-F1
#
_cell.length_a   1.000
_cell.length_b   1.000
_cell.length_c   1.000
_cell.angle_alpha   90.00
_cell.angle_beta   90.00
_cell.angle_gamma   90.00
#
_symmetry.space_group_name_H-M   'P 1'
#
loop_
_entity.id
_entity.type
_entity.pdbx_description
1 polymer ?
#
loop_
_entity_poly.entity_id
_entity_poly.type
_entity_poly.pdbx_seq_one_letter_code
_entity_poly.pdbx_strand_id
1 'polypeptide(L)'
;MAEPTATALNDAIHSGLLEFTEDIYGQIVRFQREELTNVCVAPICLYDMLSMLLSGSGGATRIELQQVLHWPGRFSDSIVHHAISAFTMSCLLPFTRTGMARRMFLLKHAQLKPQFMNDLHYYYKCTVEKIDTLKGIESKRRYINRWVTESTQHQITNLVPVDLITEASWSCVLSALHCETSSTKVATRETLFHLLNGSKRYVQMMHKVDRILMLELPELEAFAIKLPLHLSNYQLLLILPYANNGLVNLVQHLEQPGTLSTILAEEFTYEILSLYVPQFTQGHRGNPDLNPILFGLGLVSLFDRTKADLSGMMEEMGLAISHIIHRAIFEIADLGAVNQAVIASPGTEAIREFRADHPFFLCLLYDHHTPIVIGHVVKPRRSRGPIYAVCETPKQSSVDSLASWLSTHKLRPVELSRQLSGITEEQNALPVLLDGRLVGWSSSWAECLLLANELRDLKLDKSSTQVPYSLEIAAVPPTEVGSQYPGLYLFTGASRLLRPVKNIKNGSQVGAGGLVEWIGTFEQPYLNIAVTEKELEERSAEDQSHIELSPECIFSFVAGLTPYQEFNQVFASITR
;
A
#
# COMPACT_ATOMS: atom_id res chain seq x y z
N MET A 1 -40.71 -32.19 15.50
CA MET A 1 -40.00 -31.21 14.65
C MET A 1 -38.88 -31.96 13.98
N ALA A 2 -38.80 -31.98 12.65
CA ALA A 2 -37.65 -32.56 11.97
C ALA A 2 -36.40 -31.78 12.38
N GLU A 3 -35.31 -32.47 12.71
CA GLU A 3 -34.02 -31.81 12.92
C GLU A 3 -33.69 -30.98 11.68
N PRO A 4 -33.28 -29.70 11.84
CA PRO A 4 -32.85 -28.91 10.71
C PRO A 4 -31.71 -29.63 10.00
N THR A 5 -31.80 -29.81 8.68
CA THR A 5 -30.73 -30.44 7.90
C THR A 5 -29.47 -29.57 7.96
N ALA A 6 -28.29 -30.19 8.00
CA ALA A 6 -27.00 -29.48 7.99
C ALA A 6 -26.89 -28.48 6.82
N THR A 7 -27.51 -28.80 5.68
CA THR A 7 -27.64 -27.91 4.52
C THR A 7 -28.36 -26.61 4.86
N ALA A 8 -29.54 -26.68 5.50
CA ALA A 8 -30.32 -25.49 5.84
C ALA A 8 -29.63 -24.56 6.84
N LEU A 9 -28.74 -25.09 7.68
CA LEU A 9 -27.89 -24.30 8.58
C LEU A 9 -26.78 -23.59 7.80
N ASN A 10 -26.07 -24.32 6.94
CA ASN A 10 -25.00 -23.75 6.13
C ASN A 10 -25.53 -22.65 5.20
N ASP A 11 -26.68 -22.86 4.58
CA ASP A 11 -27.33 -21.86 3.72
C ASP A 11 -27.69 -20.59 4.52
N ALA A 12 -28.19 -20.75 5.75
CA ALA A 12 -28.52 -19.61 6.61
C ALA A 12 -27.28 -18.84 7.08
N ILE A 13 -26.19 -19.54 7.40
CA ILE A 13 -24.90 -18.90 7.75
C ILE A 13 -24.32 -18.16 6.55
N HIS A 14 -24.39 -18.77 5.36
CA HIS A 14 -23.91 -18.15 4.13
C HIS A 14 -24.70 -16.88 3.80
N SER A 15 -26.04 -16.93 3.86
CA SER A 15 -26.90 -15.75 3.66
C SER A 15 -26.57 -14.65 4.65
N GLY A 16 -26.50 -14.98 5.94
CA GLY A 16 -26.19 -14.00 6.99
C GLY A 16 -24.81 -13.36 6.83
N LEU A 17 -23.80 -14.13 6.43
CA LEU A 17 -22.46 -13.60 6.13
C LEU A 17 -22.45 -12.68 4.90
N LEU A 18 -23.21 -13.02 3.86
CA LEU A 18 -23.31 -12.19 2.66
C LEU A 18 -24.04 -10.86 2.94
N GLU A 19 -25.17 -10.91 3.64
CA GLU A 19 -25.92 -9.73 4.08
C GLU A 19 -25.05 -8.84 5.00
N PHE A 20 -24.36 -9.44 5.98
CA PHE A 20 -23.40 -8.72 6.82
C PHE A 20 -22.26 -8.09 6.01
N THR A 21 -21.80 -8.76 4.95
CA THR A 21 -20.75 -8.24 4.05
C THR A 21 -21.22 -7.00 3.30
N GLU A 22 -22.45 -7.01 2.79
CA GLU A 22 -23.05 -5.85 2.12
C GLU A 22 -23.24 -4.70 3.10
N ASP A 23 -23.76 -4.98 4.29
CA ASP A 23 -23.99 -3.99 5.34
C ASP A 23 -22.69 -3.29 5.77
N ILE A 24 -21.65 -4.06 6.08
CA ILE A 24 -20.36 -3.49 6.52
C ILE A 24 -19.69 -2.71 5.39
N TYR A 25 -19.73 -3.21 4.16
CA TYR A 25 -19.16 -2.52 3.01
C TYR A 25 -19.92 -1.21 2.71
N GLY A 26 -21.25 -1.26 2.71
CA GLY A 26 -22.10 -0.10 2.51
C GLY A 26 -21.86 0.98 3.58
N GLN A 27 -21.73 0.60 4.86
CA GLN A 27 -21.36 1.57 5.88
C GLN A 27 -19.96 2.17 5.67
N ILE A 28 -18.96 1.37 5.30
CA ILE A 28 -17.61 1.90 4.97
C ILE A 28 -17.71 2.96 3.87
N VAL A 29 -18.47 2.69 2.81
CA VAL A 29 -18.68 3.62 1.69
C VAL A 29 -19.37 4.90 2.18
N ARG A 30 -20.44 4.81 2.97
CA ARG A 30 -21.12 5.97 3.57
C ARG A 30 -20.18 6.85 4.40
N PHE A 31 -19.26 6.24 5.15
CA PHE A 31 -18.27 6.95 5.95
C PHE A 31 -17.22 7.66 5.09
N GLN A 32 -16.83 7.09 3.93
CA GLN A 32 -15.89 7.74 3.00
C GLN A 32 -16.53 8.89 2.21
N ARG A 33 -17.85 8.88 2.01
CA ARG A 33 -18.58 9.87 1.21
C ARG A 33 -17.97 9.98 -0.20
N GLU A 34 -17.64 11.18 -0.66
CA GLU A 34 -17.04 11.42 -1.98
C GLU A 34 -15.50 11.27 -1.98
N GLU A 35 -14.87 11.15 -0.80
CA GLU A 35 -13.41 11.02 -0.65
C GLU A 35 -12.99 9.56 -0.57
N LEU A 36 -13.24 8.81 -1.65
CA LEU A 36 -12.91 7.38 -1.68
C LEU A 36 -11.40 7.14 -1.50
N THR A 37 -11.09 6.20 -0.61
CA THR A 37 -9.73 5.71 -0.36
C THR A 37 -9.74 4.19 -0.41
N ASN A 38 -8.61 3.57 -0.75
CA ASN A 38 -8.54 2.11 -0.83
C ASN A 38 -9.16 1.42 0.39
N VAL A 39 -10.08 0.48 0.15
CA VAL A 39 -10.71 -0.34 1.18
C VAL A 39 -10.25 -1.77 1.02
N CYS A 40 -9.96 -2.44 2.14
CA CYS A 40 -9.71 -3.86 2.20
C CYS A 40 -10.11 -4.38 3.59
N VAL A 41 -11.22 -5.12 3.63
CA VAL A 41 -11.79 -5.70 4.85
C VAL A 41 -12.03 -7.19 4.60
N ALA A 42 -11.98 -7.99 5.66
CA ALA A 42 -12.30 -9.41 5.60
C ALA A 42 -13.56 -9.66 6.42
N PRO A 43 -14.75 -9.59 5.80
CA PRO A 43 -16.03 -9.72 6.51
C PRO A 43 -16.15 -11.03 7.27
N ILE A 44 -15.67 -12.14 6.71
CA ILE A 44 -15.69 -13.45 7.38
C ILE A 44 -14.94 -13.43 8.72
N CYS A 45 -13.83 -12.69 8.81
CA CYS A 45 -13.07 -12.54 10.05
C CYS A 45 -13.80 -11.67 11.08
N LEU A 46 -14.53 -10.65 10.62
CA LEU A 46 -15.36 -9.80 11.48
C LEU A 46 -16.60 -10.55 11.97
N TYR A 47 -17.23 -11.31 11.08
CA TYR A 47 -18.40 -12.14 11.38
C TYR A 47 -18.06 -13.18 12.47
N ASP A 48 -16.94 -13.88 12.32
CA ASP A 48 -16.42 -14.82 13.33
C ASP A 48 -16.10 -14.12 14.66
N MET A 49 -15.41 -12.97 14.63
CA MET A 49 -15.06 -12.19 15.82
C MET A 49 -16.29 -11.67 16.57
N LEU A 50 -17.28 -11.10 15.87
CA LEU A 50 -18.51 -10.62 16.49
C LEU A 50 -19.36 -11.79 17.01
N SER A 51 -19.31 -12.96 16.35
CA SER A 51 -19.94 -14.18 16.86
C SER A 51 -19.29 -14.66 18.17
N MET A 52 -17.98 -14.48 18.35
CA MET A 52 -17.31 -14.70 19.64
C MET A 52 -17.82 -13.77 20.74
N LEU A 53 -18.16 -12.53 20.40
CA LEU A 53 -18.74 -11.59 21.36
C LEU A 53 -20.19 -11.94 21.69
N LEU A 54 -20.94 -12.42 20.71
CA LEU A 54 -22.33 -12.85 20.87
C LEU A 54 -22.44 -13.98 21.90
N SER A 55 -21.51 -14.94 21.93
CA SER A 55 -21.53 -16.06 22.89
C SER A 55 -21.40 -15.61 24.35
N GLY A 56 -20.79 -14.44 24.59
CA GLY A 56 -20.62 -13.84 25.91
C GLY A 56 -21.59 -12.69 26.22
N SER A 57 -22.52 -12.38 25.32
CA SER A 57 -23.42 -11.24 25.44
C SER A 57 -24.81 -11.61 25.95
N GLY A 58 -25.44 -10.70 26.69
CA GLY A 58 -26.82 -10.77 27.18
C GLY A 58 -27.66 -9.57 26.73
N GLY A 59 -28.93 -9.57 27.14
CA GLY A 59 -29.81 -8.39 27.05
C GLY A 59 -29.87 -7.73 25.67
N ALA A 60 -29.83 -6.39 25.65
CA ALA A 60 -29.87 -5.59 24.43
C ALA A 60 -28.64 -5.80 23.54
N THR A 61 -27.44 -5.94 24.14
CA THR A 61 -26.19 -6.16 23.41
C THR A 61 -26.22 -7.41 22.56
N ARG A 62 -26.83 -8.47 23.09
CA ARG A 62 -27.04 -9.71 22.36
C ARG A 62 -27.97 -9.53 21.17
N ILE A 63 -29.08 -8.80 21.34
CA ILE A 63 -30.06 -8.56 20.27
C ILE A 63 -29.43 -7.73 19.16
N GLU A 64 -28.68 -6.69 19.49
CA GLU A 64 -27.95 -5.87 18.52
C GLU A 64 -26.94 -6.72 17.73
N LEU A 65 -26.17 -7.57 18.42
CA LEU A 65 -25.24 -8.50 17.76
C LEU A 65 -25.95 -9.49 16.84
N GLN A 66 -27.09 -10.05 17.27
CA GLN A 66 -27.88 -10.96 16.46
C GLN A 66 -28.42 -10.29 15.19
N GLN A 67 -28.86 -9.03 15.30
CA GLN A 67 -29.36 -8.26 14.16
C GLN A 67 -28.25 -7.95 13.17
N VAL A 68 -27.11 -7.43 13.63
CA VAL A 68 -25.98 -7.07 12.75
C VAL A 68 -25.37 -8.31 12.09
N LEU A 69 -25.34 -9.45 12.77
CA LEU A 69 -24.85 -10.70 12.20
C LEU A 69 -25.87 -11.44 11.34
N HIS A 70 -27.10 -10.93 11.19
CA HIS A 70 -28.19 -11.68 10.55
C HIS A 70 -28.30 -13.11 11.12
N TRP A 71 -28.20 -13.20 12.45
CA TRP A 71 -28.00 -14.46 13.16
C TRP A 71 -29.14 -15.43 12.89
N PRO A 72 -28.86 -16.70 12.54
CA PRO A 72 -29.89 -17.67 12.19
C PRO A 72 -30.59 -18.21 13.46
N GLY A 73 -31.39 -17.37 14.11
CA GLY A 73 -32.01 -17.61 15.42
C GLY A 73 -33.04 -18.75 15.47
N ARG A 74 -33.34 -19.39 14.33
CA ARG A 74 -34.14 -20.62 14.26
C ARG A 74 -33.37 -21.87 14.73
N PHE A 75 -32.04 -21.80 14.80
CA PHE A 75 -31.17 -22.88 15.29
C PHE A 75 -30.63 -22.54 16.69
N SER A 76 -30.16 -23.55 17.43
CA SER A 76 -29.52 -23.31 18.72
C SER A 76 -28.15 -22.65 18.53
N ASP A 77 -27.81 -21.71 19.41
CA ASP A 77 -26.54 -20.99 19.34
C ASP A 77 -25.32 -21.90 19.30
N SER A 78 -25.33 -23.00 20.07
CA SER A 78 -24.21 -23.94 20.12
C SER A 78 -23.90 -24.56 18.74
N ILE A 79 -24.94 -24.87 17.97
CA ILE A 79 -24.82 -25.42 16.62
C ILE A 79 -24.34 -24.33 15.65
N VAL A 80 -24.89 -23.12 15.78
CA VAL A 80 -24.51 -21.98 14.92
C VAL A 80 -23.06 -21.56 15.16
N HIS A 81 -22.62 -21.39 16.42
CA HIS A 81 -21.23 -21.08 16.76
C HIS A 81 -20.25 -22.13 16.23
N HIS A 82 -20.60 -23.43 16.37
CA HIS A 82 -19.78 -24.50 15.84
C HIS A 82 -19.66 -24.45 14.32
N ALA A 83 -20.79 -24.26 13.63
CA ALA A 83 -20.82 -24.22 12.17
C ALA A 83 -20.09 -22.99 11.61
N ILE A 84 -20.27 -21.80 12.20
CA ILE A 84 -19.55 -20.57 11.79
C ILE A 84 -18.04 -20.75 11.92
N SER A 85 -17.58 -21.29 13.04
CA SER A 85 -16.13 -21.49 13.25
C SER A 85 -15.56 -22.55 12.30
N ALA A 86 -16.25 -23.69 12.12
CA ALA A 86 -15.83 -24.72 11.19
C ALA A 86 -15.77 -24.19 9.75
N PHE A 87 -16.78 -23.42 9.35
CA PHE A 87 -16.86 -22.78 8.04
C PHE A 87 -15.73 -21.76 7.84
N THR A 88 -15.53 -20.86 8.79
CA THR A 88 -14.45 -19.85 8.75
C THR A 88 -13.09 -20.51 8.65
N MET A 89 -12.83 -21.55 9.43
CA MET A 89 -11.56 -22.29 9.38
C MET A 89 -11.36 -23.02 8.04
N SER A 90 -12.42 -23.56 7.43
CA SER A 90 -12.36 -24.16 6.09
C SER A 90 -12.00 -23.12 5.02
N CYS A 91 -12.68 -21.98 5.06
CA CYS A 91 -12.51 -20.86 4.12
C CYS A 91 -11.17 -20.13 4.26
N LEU A 92 -10.52 -20.23 5.42
CA LEU A 92 -9.25 -19.54 5.68
C LEU A 92 -8.05 -20.49 5.76
N LEU A 93 -8.26 -21.80 5.62
CA LEU A 93 -7.23 -22.83 5.80
C LEU A 93 -5.90 -22.50 5.08
N PRO A 94 -5.88 -22.06 3.80
CA PRO A 94 -4.65 -21.71 3.10
C PRO A 94 -3.86 -20.57 3.76
N PHE A 95 -4.53 -19.71 4.53
CA PHE A 95 -3.97 -18.50 5.16
C PHE A 95 -3.69 -18.68 6.66
N THR A 96 -4.21 -19.74 7.28
CA THR A 96 -4.12 -19.94 8.75
C THR A 96 -2.70 -20.09 9.28
N ARG A 97 -1.78 -20.65 8.48
CA ARG A 97 -0.39 -20.90 8.93
C ARG A 97 0.52 -19.69 8.75
N THR A 98 0.14 -18.74 7.89
CA THR A 98 1.04 -17.69 7.39
C THR A 98 0.52 -16.27 7.59
N GLY A 99 -0.74 -16.07 8.01
CA GLY A 99 -1.32 -14.73 7.95
C GLY A 99 -2.48 -14.39 8.88
N MET A 100 -2.90 -15.24 9.82
CA MET A 100 -4.10 -14.96 10.63
C MET A 100 -3.80 -14.78 12.12
N ALA A 101 -4.33 -13.70 12.72
CA ALA A 101 -4.30 -13.47 14.16
C ALA A 101 -5.66 -13.01 14.66
N ARG A 102 -6.17 -13.64 15.72
CA ARG A 102 -7.39 -13.22 16.42
C ARG A 102 -7.23 -13.39 17.92
N ARG A 103 -7.61 -12.37 18.69
CA ARG A 103 -7.56 -12.41 20.16
C ARG A 103 -8.38 -11.29 20.77
N MET A 104 -8.95 -11.56 21.94
CA MET A 104 -9.48 -10.53 22.84
C MET A 104 -8.44 -10.23 23.93
N PHE A 105 -8.17 -8.96 24.15
CA PHE A 105 -7.30 -8.50 25.23
C PHE A 105 -8.10 -7.72 26.27
N LEU A 106 -7.93 -8.10 27.53
CA LEU A 106 -8.38 -7.32 28.67
C LEU A 106 -7.22 -6.45 29.15
N LEU A 107 -7.42 -5.14 29.05
CA LEU A 107 -6.42 -4.13 29.43
C LEU A 107 -6.45 -3.82 30.92
N LYS A 108 -7.54 -4.18 31.60
CA LYS A 108 -7.76 -3.99 33.03
C LYS A 108 -8.18 -5.30 33.68
N HIS A 109 -8.00 -5.35 35.00
CA HIS A 109 -8.37 -6.52 35.77
C HIS A 109 -9.86 -6.82 35.61
N ALA A 110 -10.19 -8.08 35.31
CA ALA A 110 -11.55 -8.60 35.27
C ALA A 110 -11.55 -10.11 35.47
N GLN A 111 -12.60 -10.65 36.09
CA GLN A 111 -12.78 -12.09 36.28
C GLN A 111 -13.67 -12.69 35.19
N LEU A 112 -13.06 -13.47 34.30
CA LEU A 112 -13.77 -14.15 33.21
C LEU A 112 -14.44 -15.42 33.73
N LYS A 113 -15.65 -15.69 33.22
CA LYS A 113 -16.36 -16.93 33.49
C LYS A 113 -15.64 -18.10 32.81
N PRO A 114 -15.41 -19.23 33.53
CA PRO A 114 -14.80 -20.43 32.94
C PRO A 114 -15.55 -20.96 31.73
N GLN A 115 -16.89 -20.90 31.76
CA GLN A 115 -17.73 -21.34 30.65
C GLN A 115 -17.43 -20.56 29.36
N PHE A 116 -17.36 -19.23 29.43
CA PHE A 116 -17.04 -18.40 28.26
C PHE A 116 -15.66 -18.72 27.68
N MET A 117 -14.65 -18.90 28.55
CA MET A 117 -13.31 -19.29 28.10
C MET A 117 -13.31 -20.67 27.42
N ASN A 118 -14.08 -21.62 27.95
CA ASN A 118 -14.24 -22.95 27.35
C ASN A 118 -14.95 -22.87 25.99
N ASP A 119 -16.00 -22.05 25.87
CA ASP A 119 -16.75 -21.87 24.62
C ASP A 119 -15.88 -21.23 23.53
N LEU A 120 -15.10 -20.18 23.86
CA LEU A 120 -14.15 -19.58 22.93
C LEU A 120 -13.06 -20.56 22.49
N HIS A 121 -12.55 -21.37 23.40
CA HIS A 121 -11.55 -22.37 23.06
C HIS A 121 -12.15 -23.50 22.22
N TYR A 122 -13.35 -23.97 22.57
CA TYR A 122 -14.02 -25.07 21.91
C TYR A 122 -14.47 -24.72 20.49
N TYR A 123 -15.29 -23.67 20.36
CA TYR A 123 -15.82 -23.23 19.07
C TYR A 123 -14.73 -22.54 18.27
N TYR A 124 -14.15 -21.46 18.80
CA TYR A 124 -13.36 -20.51 18.01
C TYR A 124 -11.85 -20.74 18.05
N LYS A 125 -11.35 -21.76 18.76
CA LYS A 125 -9.89 -21.97 18.93
C LYS A 125 -9.16 -20.68 19.34
N CYS A 126 -9.86 -19.82 20.08
CA CYS A 126 -9.40 -18.49 20.46
C CYS A 126 -9.33 -18.40 21.99
N THR A 127 -8.55 -17.45 22.48
CA THR A 127 -8.40 -17.18 23.91
C THR A 127 -8.61 -15.70 24.21
N VAL A 128 -8.90 -15.40 25.47
CA VAL A 128 -8.84 -14.05 26.02
C VAL A 128 -7.55 -13.93 26.81
N GLU A 129 -6.80 -12.87 26.58
CA GLU A 129 -5.56 -12.60 27.31
C GLU A 129 -5.71 -11.37 28.20
N LYS A 130 -5.32 -11.52 29.47
CA LYS A 130 -5.28 -10.43 30.43
C LYS A 130 -3.87 -9.85 30.44
N ILE A 131 -3.76 -8.56 30.11
CA ILE A 131 -2.48 -7.82 30.12
C ILE A 131 -2.50 -6.65 31.10
N ASP A 132 -3.37 -6.75 32.11
CA ASP A 132 -3.55 -5.80 33.21
C ASP A 132 -2.28 -5.63 34.06
N THR A 133 -1.43 -6.65 34.12
CA THR A 133 -0.14 -6.64 34.83
C THR A 133 0.94 -5.79 34.14
N LEU A 134 0.81 -5.50 32.84
CA LEU A 134 1.76 -4.65 32.13
C LEU A 134 1.58 -3.17 32.52
N LYS A 135 2.67 -2.51 32.87
CA LYS A 135 2.67 -1.10 33.29
C LYS A 135 2.57 -0.14 32.10
N GLY A 136 1.54 0.71 32.12
CA GLY A 136 1.34 1.78 31.14
C GLY A 136 0.77 1.31 29.80
N ILE A 137 0.01 2.21 29.16
CA ILE A 137 -0.70 1.90 27.92
C ILE A 137 0.24 1.55 26.75
N GLU A 138 1.41 2.18 26.67
CA GLU A 138 2.38 1.95 25.60
C GLU A 138 3.01 0.56 25.69
N SER A 139 3.26 0.04 26.89
CA SER A 139 3.74 -1.33 27.07
C SER A 139 2.70 -2.36 26.60
N LYS A 140 1.41 -2.10 26.88
CA LYS A 140 0.29 -2.93 26.42
C LYS A 140 0.17 -2.88 24.89
N ARG A 141 0.25 -1.69 24.29
CA ARG A 141 0.22 -1.48 22.83
C ARG A 141 1.34 -2.26 22.13
N ARG A 142 2.58 -2.12 22.61
CA ARG A 142 3.75 -2.84 22.06
C ARG A 142 3.61 -4.35 22.21
N TYR A 143 3.09 -4.82 23.34
CA TYR A 143 2.83 -6.24 23.56
C TYR A 143 1.84 -6.78 22.52
N ILE A 144 0.69 -6.12 22.34
CA ILE A 144 -0.33 -6.53 21.36
C ILE A 144 0.27 -6.55 19.95
N ASN A 145 0.98 -5.48 19.55
CA ASN A 145 1.59 -5.40 18.21
C ASN A 145 2.64 -6.48 17.97
N ARG A 146 3.48 -6.78 18.97
CA ARG A 146 4.44 -7.89 18.89
C ARG A 146 3.72 -9.21 18.71
N TRP A 147 2.69 -9.48 19.51
CA TRP A 147 1.91 -10.71 19.40
C TRP A 147 1.25 -10.87 18.03
N VAL A 148 0.69 -9.80 17.47
CA VAL A 148 0.12 -9.80 16.10
C VAL A 148 1.20 -10.08 15.06
N THR A 149 2.36 -9.43 15.19
CA THR A 149 3.50 -9.61 14.28
C THR A 149 3.95 -11.07 14.27
N GLU A 150 4.12 -11.67 15.45
CA GLU A 150 4.51 -13.08 15.59
C GLU A 150 3.44 -14.02 15.02
N SER A 151 2.16 -13.75 15.32
CA SER A 151 1.03 -14.58 14.88
C SER A 151 0.78 -14.52 13.37
N THR A 152 1.17 -13.43 12.72
CA THR A 152 1.02 -13.22 11.27
C THR A 152 2.32 -13.41 10.50
N GLN A 153 3.32 -14.08 11.08
CA GLN A 153 4.64 -14.30 10.46
C GLN A 153 5.28 -13.01 9.92
N HIS A 154 5.12 -11.91 10.64
CA HIS A 154 5.63 -10.57 10.32
C HIS A 154 4.98 -9.90 9.10
N GLN A 155 3.89 -10.45 8.55
CA GLN A 155 3.15 -9.84 7.45
C GLN A 155 2.33 -8.62 7.91
N ILE A 156 1.84 -8.65 9.15
CA ILE A 156 1.06 -7.56 9.73
C ILE A 156 1.82 -7.03 10.95
N THR A 157 2.35 -5.82 10.80
CA THR A 157 3.03 -5.07 11.87
C THR A 157 2.23 -3.84 12.25
N ASN A 158 2.43 -3.38 13.49
CA ASN A 158 1.84 -2.14 14.01
C ASN A 158 0.33 -2.02 13.78
N LEU A 159 -0.41 -3.09 14.10
CA LEU A 159 -1.88 -3.15 13.97
C LEU A 159 -2.58 -2.10 14.83
N VAL A 160 -2.10 -1.90 16.06
CA VAL A 160 -2.60 -0.91 17.02
C VAL A 160 -1.73 0.35 16.90
N PRO A 161 -2.23 1.43 16.28
CA PRO A 161 -1.49 2.67 16.16
C PRO A 161 -1.31 3.34 17.53
N VAL A 162 -0.40 4.30 17.58
CA VAL A 162 -0.18 5.15 18.76
C VAL A 162 -1.50 5.86 19.11
N ASP A 163 -1.74 6.05 20.40
CA ASP A 163 -2.92 6.72 20.98
C ASP A 163 -4.29 6.06 20.75
N LEU A 164 -4.42 4.98 19.97
CA LEU A 164 -5.71 4.29 19.80
C LEU A 164 -6.22 3.71 21.12
N ILE A 165 -5.37 2.96 21.82
CA ILE A 165 -5.67 2.49 23.17
C ILE A 165 -5.24 3.56 24.17
N THR A 166 -6.12 3.87 25.12
CA THR A 166 -5.92 4.91 26.14
C THR A 166 -6.10 4.32 27.54
N GLU A 167 -5.82 5.09 28.59
CA GLU A 167 -6.10 4.68 29.98
C GLU A 167 -7.61 4.44 30.24
N ALA A 168 -8.48 4.98 29.39
CA ALA A 168 -9.92 4.72 29.45
C ALA A 168 -10.29 3.35 28.84
N SER A 169 -9.46 2.79 27.95
CA SER A 169 -9.73 1.51 27.29
C SER A 169 -9.72 0.34 28.29
N TRP A 170 -10.77 -0.47 28.25
CA TRP A 170 -10.95 -1.66 29.10
C TRP A 170 -10.60 -2.95 28.38
N SER A 171 -11.00 -3.04 27.12
CA SER A 171 -10.76 -4.23 26.29
C SER A 171 -10.63 -3.85 24.82
N CYS A 172 -9.91 -4.68 24.08
CA CYS A 172 -9.90 -4.62 22.64
C CYS A 172 -10.01 -6.03 22.05
N VAL A 173 -10.74 -6.14 20.95
CA VAL A 173 -10.90 -7.39 20.21
C VAL A 173 -10.28 -7.14 18.86
N LEU A 174 -9.39 -8.03 18.43
CA LEU A 174 -8.66 -7.82 17.19
C LEU A 174 -8.70 -9.04 16.28
N SER A 175 -8.69 -8.74 14.98
CA SER A 175 -8.55 -9.72 13.90
C SER A 175 -7.61 -9.18 12.83
N ALA A 176 -6.75 -10.05 12.32
CA ALA A 176 -5.77 -9.73 11.30
C ALA A 176 -5.69 -10.90 10.31
N LEU A 177 -5.74 -10.60 9.01
CA LEU A 177 -5.67 -11.60 7.94
C LEU A 177 -4.72 -11.12 6.84
N HIS A 178 -3.75 -11.94 6.46
CA HIS A 178 -2.93 -11.77 5.28
C HIS A 178 -3.25 -12.86 4.26
N CYS A 179 -3.76 -12.47 3.10
CA CYS A 179 -4.11 -13.33 1.99
C CYS A 179 -3.24 -12.99 0.78
N GLU A 180 -2.49 -13.96 0.31
CA GLU A 180 -1.66 -13.85 -0.90
C GLU A 180 -2.15 -14.89 -1.91
N THR A 181 -2.42 -14.46 -3.15
CA THR A 181 -2.96 -15.37 -4.19
C THR A 181 -1.91 -16.31 -4.79
N SER A 182 -0.63 -15.93 -4.73
CA SER A 182 0.51 -16.75 -5.16
C SER A 182 1.81 -16.17 -4.64
N SER A 183 2.79 -17.03 -4.36
CA SER A 183 4.17 -16.61 -4.07
C SER A 183 5.04 -16.45 -5.33
N THR A 184 4.51 -16.81 -6.50
CA THR A 184 5.22 -16.70 -7.78
C THR A 184 5.03 -15.33 -8.40
N LYS A 185 6.14 -14.64 -8.66
CA LYS A 185 6.11 -13.38 -9.41
C LYS A 185 5.94 -13.67 -10.90
N VAL A 186 5.00 -12.98 -11.53
CA VAL A 186 4.81 -13.01 -12.99
C VAL A 186 5.46 -11.82 -13.67
N ALA A 187 5.70 -11.96 -14.97
CA ALA A 187 6.18 -10.85 -15.79
C ALA A 187 5.13 -9.72 -15.80
N THR A 188 5.57 -8.52 -15.49
CA THR A 188 4.77 -7.31 -15.49
C THR A 188 5.36 -6.28 -16.44
N ARG A 189 4.55 -5.30 -16.84
CA ARG A 189 5.00 -4.12 -17.57
C ARG A 189 4.55 -2.88 -16.85
N GLU A 190 5.40 -1.86 -16.82
CA GLU A 190 5.00 -0.58 -16.27
C GLU A 190 3.99 0.11 -17.20
N THR A 191 2.82 0.46 -16.66
CA THR A 191 1.76 1.16 -17.40
C THR A 191 1.16 2.27 -16.55
N LEU A 192 0.42 3.18 -17.19
CA LEU A 192 -0.33 4.22 -16.50
C LEU A 192 -1.61 3.64 -15.89
N PHE A 193 -1.93 4.11 -14.69
CA PHE A 193 -3.18 3.93 -13.99
C PHE A 193 -3.81 5.31 -13.76
N HIS A 194 -5.05 5.49 -14.15
CA HIS A 194 -5.83 6.72 -14.00
C HIS A 194 -6.43 6.79 -12.59
N LEU A 195 -6.21 7.88 -11.86
CA LEU A 195 -6.76 8.08 -10.52
C LEU A 195 -8.09 8.88 -10.60
N LEU A 196 -8.90 8.81 -9.54
CA LEU A 196 -10.19 9.52 -9.47
C LEU A 196 -10.06 11.04 -9.67
N ASN A 197 -8.93 11.64 -9.26
CA ASN A 197 -8.67 13.07 -9.43
C ASN A 197 -8.15 13.44 -10.84
N GLY A 198 -8.19 12.51 -11.81
CA GLY A 198 -7.72 12.70 -13.18
C GLY A 198 -6.21 12.57 -13.37
N SER A 199 -5.41 12.57 -12.29
CA SER A 199 -3.96 12.34 -12.39
C SER A 199 -3.64 10.89 -12.74
N LYS A 200 -2.42 10.63 -13.23
CA LYS A 200 -1.97 9.29 -13.63
C LYS A 200 -0.80 8.83 -12.78
N ARG A 201 -0.66 7.50 -12.66
CA ARG A 201 0.38 6.85 -11.86
C ARG A 201 0.92 5.62 -12.56
N TYR A 202 2.23 5.43 -12.54
CA TYR A 202 2.84 4.19 -13.00
C TYR A 202 2.62 3.03 -12.02
N VAL A 203 2.21 1.89 -12.57
CA VAL A 203 1.95 0.63 -11.86
C VAL A 203 2.58 -0.54 -12.61
N GLN A 204 2.91 -1.62 -11.91
CA GLN A 204 3.26 -2.88 -12.56
C GLN A 204 1.98 -3.59 -12.98
N MET A 205 1.74 -3.68 -14.28
CA MET A 205 0.57 -4.29 -14.88
C MET A 205 0.87 -5.72 -15.29
N MET A 206 0.09 -6.67 -14.77
CA MET A 206 0.11 -8.06 -15.24
C MET A 206 -0.73 -8.17 -16.52
N HIS A 207 -0.32 -9.05 -17.42
CA HIS A 207 -1.04 -9.31 -18.67
C HIS A 207 -1.21 -10.81 -18.89
N LYS A 208 -2.41 -11.22 -19.31
CA LYS A 208 -2.71 -12.61 -19.65
C LYS A 208 -3.88 -12.66 -20.63
N VAL A 209 -3.81 -13.54 -21.63
CA VAL A 209 -4.98 -13.91 -22.44
C VAL A 209 -5.51 -15.23 -21.92
N ASP A 210 -6.77 -15.27 -21.50
CA ASP A 210 -7.38 -16.48 -20.93
C ASP A 210 -8.90 -16.52 -21.16
N ARG A 211 -9.50 -17.69 -20.93
CA ARG A 211 -10.94 -17.89 -20.94
C ARG A 211 -11.49 -17.60 -19.54
N ILE A 212 -12.19 -16.48 -19.40
CA ILE A 212 -12.64 -15.92 -18.12
C ILE A 212 -14.16 -15.79 -18.07
N LEU A 213 -14.73 -16.01 -16.89
CA LEU A 213 -16.13 -15.72 -16.62
C LEU A 213 -16.36 -14.21 -16.60
N MET A 214 -17.20 -13.71 -17.49
CA MET A 214 -17.52 -12.30 -17.66
C MET A 214 -19.04 -12.07 -17.59
N LEU A 215 -19.41 -10.89 -17.09
CA LEU A 215 -20.76 -10.37 -17.03
C LEU A 215 -20.74 -8.86 -17.34
N GLU A 216 -21.64 -8.40 -18.21
CA GLU A 216 -21.90 -6.98 -18.40
C GLU A 216 -22.95 -6.48 -17.40
N LEU A 217 -22.69 -5.35 -16.78
CA LEU A 217 -23.57 -4.74 -15.79
C LEU A 217 -23.94 -3.33 -16.28
N PRO A 218 -24.81 -3.21 -17.31
CA PRO A 218 -25.15 -1.93 -17.92
C PRO A 218 -25.81 -0.97 -16.93
N GLU A 219 -26.59 -1.49 -15.98
CA GLU A 219 -27.23 -0.73 -14.90
C GLU A 219 -26.21 -0.09 -13.95
N LEU A 220 -25.03 -0.70 -13.82
CA LEU A 220 -23.92 -0.22 -13.00
C LEU A 220 -22.82 0.46 -13.83
N GLU A 221 -23.03 0.60 -15.14
CA GLU A 221 -22.05 1.10 -16.11
C GLU A 221 -20.69 0.40 -15.95
N ALA A 222 -20.69 -0.93 -15.81
CA ALA A 222 -19.49 -1.70 -15.47
C ALA A 222 -19.40 -3.08 -16.15
N PHE A 223 -18.19 -3.65 -16.12
CA PHE A 223 -17.92 -5.05 -16.44
C PHE A 223 -17.54 -5.80 -15.16
N ALA A 224 -18.04 -7.00 -14.98
CA ALA A 224 -17.59 -7.90 -13.93
C ALA A 224 -16.88 -9.12 -14.52
N ILE A 225 -15.79 -9.54 -13.88
CA ILE A 225 -15.13 -10.82 -14.18
C ILE A 225 -14.93 -11.64 -12.91
N LYS A 226 -15.02 -12.96 -13.02
CA LYS A 226 -14.57 -13.90 -11.98
C LYS A 226 -13.30 -14.57 -12.45
N LEU A 227 -12.18 -14.21 -11.83
CA LEU A 227 -10.84 -14.74 -12.11
C LEU A 227 -10.53 -15.92 -11.19
N PRO A 228 -10.43 -17.17 -11.70
CA PRO A 228 -9.99 -18.30 -10.89
C PRO A 228 -8.55 -18.13 -10.41
N LEU A 229 -8.30 -18.42 -9.14
CA LEU A 229 -6.96 -18.34 -8.55
C LEU A 229 -6.31 -19.73 -8.51
N HIS A 230 -5.00 -19.79 -8.26
CA HIS A 230 -4.27 -21.07 -8.08
C HIS A 230 -4.82 -21.93 -6.94
N LEU A 231 -5.49 -21.28 -5.98
CA LEU A 231 -6.26 -21.94 -4.94
C LEU A 231 -7.61 -22.35 -5.54
N SER A 232 -7.81 -23.64 -5.83
CA SER A 232 -8.92 -24.16 -6.65
C SER A 232 -10.32 -23.72 -6.24
N ASN A 233 -10.55 -23.42 -4.95
CA ASN A 233 -11.85 -23.02 -4.42
C ASN A 233 -12.03 -21.50 -4.32
N TYR A 234 -11.08 -20.72 -4.85
CA TYR A 234 -11.08 -19.27 -4.72
C TYR A 234 -11.15 -18.59 -6.09
N GLN A 235 -11.95 -17.54 -6.13
CA GLN A 235 -12.10 -16.69 -7.30
C GLN A 235 -12.02 -15.24 -6.88
N LEU A 236 -11.42 -14.40 -7.71
CA LEU A 236 -11.42 -12.97 -7.53
C LEU A 236 -12.47 -12.35 -8.45
N LEU A 237 -13.53 -11.81 -7.85
CA LEU A 237 -14.47 -10.94 -8.54
C LEU A 237 -13.84 -9.56 -8.68
N LEU A 238 -13.73 -9.06 -9.91
CA LEU A 238 -13.37 -7.68 -10.20
C LEU A 238 -14.54 -7.02 -10.92
N ILE A 239 -14.96 -5.85 -10.45
CA ILE A 239 -15.96 -5.03 -11.13
C ILE A 239 -15.32 -3.70 -11.52
N LEU A 240 -15.23 -3.47 -12.83
CA LEU A 240 -14.55 -2.34 -13.45
C LEU A 240 -15.58 -1.45 -14.15
N PRO A 241 -15.77 -0.20 -13.70
CA PRO A 241 -16.62 0.77 -14.39
C PRO A 241 -16.15 1.04 -15.82
N TYR A 242 -17.03 1.53 -16.69
CA TYR A 242 -16.66 1.95 -18.05
C TYR A 242 -15.84 3.25 -18.04
N ALA A 243 -16.15 4.15 -17.12
CA ALA A 243 -15.50 5.45 -16.97
C ALA A 243 -14.40 5.42 -15.90
N ASN A 244 -13.30 6.15 -16.14
CA ASN A 244 -12.16 6.24 -15.21
C ASN A 244 -12.51 6.75 -13.81
N ASN A 245 -13.60 7.51 -13.66
CA ASN A 245 -14.11 8.00 -12.38
C ASN A 245 -15.40 7.29 -11.93
N GLY A 246 -15.83 6.24 -12.65
CA GLY A 246 -17.10 5.55 -12.43
C GLY A 246 -17.18 4.76 -11.12
N LEU A 247 -16.06 4.55 -10.41
CA LEU A 247 -16.05 3.85 -9.13
C LEU A 247 -16.97 4.54 -8.11
N VAL A 248 -17.07 5.88 -8.15
CA VAL A 248 -17.95 6.65 -7.25
C VAL A 248 -19.41 6.21 -7.40
N ASN A 249 -19.89 6.06 -8.64
CA ASN A 249 -21.25 5.61 -8.92
C ASN A 249 -21.41 4.11 -8.59
N LEU A 250 -20.41 3.29 -8.95
CA LEU A 250 -20.44 1.85 -8.69
C LEU A 250 -20.57 1.53 -7.20
N VAL A 251 -19.79 2.20 -6.33
CA VAL A 251 -19.84 1.92 -4.88
C VAL A 251 -21.14 2.40 -4.24
N GLN A 252 -21.79 3.43 -4.78
CA GLN A 252 -23.11 3.89 -4.32
C GLN A 252 -24.21 2.86 -4.62
N HIS A 253 -24.11 2.14 -5.73
CA HIS A 253 -24.98 1.01 -6.02
C HIS A 253 -24.67 -0.19 -5.12
N LEU A 254 -23.39 -0.54 -4.96
CA LEU A 254 -22.96 -1.63 -4.07
C LEU A 254 -23.25 -1.35 -2.58
N GLU A 255 -23.50 -0.10 -2.21
CA GLU A 255 -23.98 0.29 -0.87
C GLU A 255 -25.42 -0.18 -0.59
N GLN A 256 -26.22 -0.41 -1.64
CA GLN A 256 -27.60 -0.84 -1.49
C GLN A 256 -27.65 -2.34 -1.14
N PRO A 257 -28.37 -2.72 -0.06
CA PRO A 257 -28.53 -4.12 0.34
C PRO A 257 -29.02 -5.00 -0.82
N GLY A 258 -28.46 -6.20 -0.93
CA GLY A 258 -28.78 -7.19 -1.95
C GLY A 258 -28.02 -7.03 -3.27
N THR A 259 -27.39 -5.89 -3.56
CA THR A 259 -26.76 -5.65 -4.87
C THR A 259 -25.64 -6.62 -5.18
N LEU A 260 -24.75 -6.89 -4.22
CA LEU A 260 -23.66 -7.85 -4.42
C LEU A 260 -24.23 -9.27 -4.53
N SER A 261 -25.25 -9.61 -3.74
CA SER A 261 -25.91 -10.91 -3.80
C SER A 261 -26.56 -11.17 -5.16
N THR A 262 -27.20 -10.16 -5.75
CA THR A 262 -27.78 -10.22 -7.10
C THR A 262 -26.69 -10.44 -8.13
N ILE A 263 -25.60 -9.66 -8.11
CA ILE A 263 -24.46 -9.84 -9.03
C ILE A 263 -23.85 -11.23 -8.90
N LEU A 264 -23.72 -11.76 -7.68
CA LEU A 264 -23.16 -13.10 -7.46
C LEU A 264 -24.06 -14.23 -7.96
N ALA A 265 -25.37 -14.00 -8.00
CA ALA A 265 -26.39 -14.94 -8.47
C ALA A 265 -26.57 -14.92 -10.00
N GLU A 266 -26.15 -13.86 -10.68
CA GLU A 266 -26.17 -13.75 -12.14
C GLU A 266 -25.33 -14.83 -12.84
N GLU A 267 -25.73 -15.19 -14.06
CA GLU A 267 -25.01 -16.15 -14.89
C GLU A 267 -23.83 -15.46 -15.59
N PHE A 268 -22.61 -15.81 -15.17
CA PHE A 268 -21.40 -15.39 -15.88
C PHE A 268 -21.13 -16.33 -17.05
N THR A 269 -20.75 -15.77 -18.19
CA THR A 269 -20.43 -16.55 -19.39
C THR A 269 -18.93 -16.52 -19.66
N TYR A 270 -18.40 -17.62 -20.21
CA TYR A 270 -16.98 -17.69 -20.53
C TYR A 270 -16.66 -16.94 -21.83
N GLU A 271 -15.78 -15.94 -21.73
CA GLU A 271 -15.22 -15.20 -22.87
C GLU A 271 -13.69 -15.33 -22.93
N ILE A 272 -13.10 -15.24 -24.12
CA ILE A 272 -11.64 -15.12 -24.29
C ILE A 272 -11.28 -13.64 -24.16
N LEU A 273 -10.57 -13.28 -23.10
CA LEU A 273 -10.22 -11.89 -22.78
C LEU A 273 -8.71 -11.67 -22.72
N SER A 274 -8.27 -10.50 -23.17
CA SER A 274 -6.95 -9.97 -22.88
C SER A 274 -7.03 -9.16 -21.57
N LEU A 275 -6.57 -9.77 -20.47
CA LEU A 275 -6.63 -9.21 -19.12
C LEU A 275 -5.42 -8.32 -18.84
N TYR A 276 -5.66 -7.13 -18.32
CA TYR A 276 -4.67 -6.25 -17.73
C TYR A 276 -5.11 -5.90 -16.32
N VAL A 277 -4.39 -6.40 -15.32
CA VAL A 277 -4.71 -6.17 -13.91
C VAL A 277 -3.42 -5.75 -13.19
N PRO A 278 -3.43 -4.65 -12.41
CA PRO A 278 -2.24 -4.22 -11.71
C PRO A 278 -1.84 -5.25 -10.65
N GLN A 279 -0.54 -5.45 -10.46
CA GLN A 279 -0.03 -6.07 -9.25
C GLN A 279 -0.25 -5.09 -8.10
N PHE A 280 -0.94 -5.53 -7.05
CA PHE A 280 -1.22 -4.68 -5.90
C PHE A 280 -1.28 -5.46 -4.59
N THR A 281 -0.99 -4.74 -3.52
CA THR A 281 -1.27 -5.16 -2.15
C THR A 281 -2.17 -4.11 -1.51
N GLN A 282 -3.34 -4.53 -1.03
CA GLN A 282 -4.28 -3.69 -0.28
C GLN A 282 -4.15 -3.89 1.23
N GLY A 283 -4.65 -2.93 2.03
CA GLY A 283 -4.67 -3.04 3.50
C GLY A 283 -3.35 -2.76 4.22
N HIS A 284 -2.33 -2.28 3.51
CA HIS A 284 -1.06 -1.90 4.12
C HIS A 284 -1.07 -0.56 4.87
N ARG A 285 -2.01 0.34 4.58
CA ARG A 285 -2.09 1.68 5.19
C ARG A 285 -3.56 2.06 5.34
N GLY A 286 -3.89 2.61 6.52
CA GLY A 286 -5.25 3.02 6.86
C GLY A 286 -6.16 1.82 7.06
N ASN A 287 -6.54 1.55 8.31
CA ASN A 287 -7.69 0.69 8.58
C ASN A 287 -8.89 1.60 8.79
N PRO A 288 -10.07 1.26 8.25
CA PRO A 288 -11.28 1.94 8.66
C PRO A 288 -11.45 1.76 10.18
N ASP A 289 -11.77 2.85 10.89
CA ASP A 289 -12.16 2.75 12.30
C ASP A 289 -13.50 2.02 12.36
N LEU A 290 -13.48 0.78 12.85
CA LEU A 290 -14.65 -0.09 12.82
C LEU A 290 -15.68 0.26 13.88
N ASN A 291 -15.29 0.91 14.98
CA ASN A 291 -16.23 1.29 16.03
C ASN A 291 -17.37 2.17 15.49
N PRO A 292 -17.13 3.30 14.80
CA PRO A 292 -18.20 4.13 14.25
C PRO A 292 -18.99 3.42 13.13
N ILE A 293 -18.34 2.56 12.34
CA ILE A 293 -19.00 1.77 11.29
C ILE A 293 -20.00 0.79 11.90
N LEU A 294 -19.57 0.00 12.88
CA LEU A 294 -20.40 -0.98 13.57
C LEU A 294 -21.49 -0.31 14.43
N PHE A 295 -21.19 0.86 15.01
CA PHE A 295 -22.19 1.70 15.65
C PHE A 295 -23.27 2.13 14.65
N GLY A 296 -22.88 2.53 13.44
CA GLY A 296 -23.79 2.88 12.35
C GLY A 296 -24.65 1.71 11.85
N LEU A 297 -24.21 0.46 12.06
CA LEU A 297 -25.00 -0.76 11.83
C LEU A 297 -25.96 -1.10 12.97
N GLY A 298 -25.87 -0.42 14.12
CA GLY A 298 -26.74 -0.65 15.27
C GLY A 298 -26.08 -1.34 16.47
N LEU A 299 -24.77 -1.63 16.44
CA LEU A 299 -24.04 -2.08 17.63
C LEU A 299 -23.74 -0.89 18.55
N VAL A 300 -24.73 -0.45 19.33
CA VAL A 300 -24.62 0.73 20.18
C VAL A 300 -24.20 0.36 21.59
N SER A 301 -24.90 -0.59 22.21
CA SER A 301 -24.68 -0.96 23.61
C SER A 301 -23.32 -1.61 23.85
N LEU A 302 -22.77 -2.32 22.85
CA LEU A 302 -21.49 -3.03 22.92
C LEU A 302 -20.31 -2.12 23.31
N PHE A 303 -20.35 -0.85 22.86
CA PHE A 303 -19.30 0.15 23.08
C PHE A 303 -19.58 1.07 24.28
N ASP A 304 -20.76 0.96 24.91
CA ASP A 304 -21.17 1.81 26.02
C ASP A 304 -21.09 1.06 27.35
N ARG A 305 -20.18 1.50 28.23
CA ARG A 305 -19.95 0.85 29.54
C ARG A 305 -21.17 0.78 30.45
N THR A 306 -22.14 1.66 30.26
CA THR A 306 -23.36 1.69 31.07
C THR A 306 -24.48 0.82 30.50
N LYS A 307 -24.38 0.42 29.23
CA LYS A 307 -25.41 -0.35 28.52
C LYS A 307 -24.95 -1.74 28.10
N ALA A 308 -23.64 -1.95 27.97
CA ALA A 308 -23.06 -3.21 27.55
C ALA A 308 -23.44 -4.32 28.53
N ASP A 309 -24.15 -5.33 28.01
CA ASP A 309 -24.43 -6.56 28.72
C ASP A 309 -23.51 -7.66 28.18
N LEU A 310 -22.34 -7.75 28.80
CA LEU A 310 -21.35 -8.82 28.60
C LEU A 310 -21.34 -9.79 29.78
N SER A 311 -22.51 -10.00 30.40
CA SER A 311 -22.69 -10.85 31.58
C SER A 311 -22.39 -12.32 31.30
N GLY A 312 -22.37 -12.77 30.05
CA GLY A 312 -21.87 -14.09 29.66
C GLY A 312 -20.34 -14.21 29.78
N MET A 313 -19.60 -13.11 29.64
CA MET A 313 -18.14 -13.09 29.70
C MET A 313 -17.59 -13.02 31.13
N MET A 314 -18.22 -12.22 31.99
CA MET A 314 -17.77 -11.97 33.36
C MET A 314 -18.94 -11.72 34.31
N GLU A 315 -18.70 -11.87 35.62
CA GLU A 315 -19.73 -11.64 36.66
C GLU A 315 -19.87 -10.16 37.04
N GLU A 316 -18.78 -9.40 36.97
CA GLU A 316 -18.73 -8.00 37.35
C GLU A 316 -19.42 -7.12 36.28
N MET A 317 -20.14 -6.08 36.69
CA MET A 317 -20.74 -5.12 35.76
C MET A 317 -19.71 -4.11 35.25
N GLY A 318 -19.87 -3.65 34.01
CA GLY A 318 -19.13 -2.50 33.47
C GLY A 318 -17.91 -2.82 32.60
N LEU A 319 -17.89 -3.99 31.96
CA LEU A 319 -17.06 -4.23 30.77
C LEU A 319 -17.82 -3.77 29.53
N ALA A 320 -17.12 -3.02 28.68
CA ALA A 320 -17.53 -2.76 27.30
C ALA A 320 -16.34 -3.05 26.39
N ILE A 321 -16.65 -3.32 25.12
CA ILE A 321 -15.62 -3.41 24.09
C ILE A 321 -15.18 -1.99 23.76
N SER A 322 -13.93 -1.64 24.07
CA SER A 322 -13.44 -0.29 23.80
C SER A 322 -13.03 -0.13 22.34
N HIS A 323 -12.45 -1.18 21.74
CA HIS A 323 -11.93 -1.14 20.37
C HIS A 323 -12.16 -2.47 19.65
N ILE A 324 -12.74 -2.42 18.46
CA ILE A 324 -12.72 -3.52 17.49
C ILE A 324 -11.69 -3.18 16.41
N ILE A 325 -10.62 -3.96 16.36
CA ILE A 325 -9.45 -3.65 15.53
C ILE A 325 -9.31 -4.72 14.46
N HIS A 326 -9.44 -4.33 13.20
CA HIS A 326 -9.33 -5.27 12.08
C HIS A 326 -8.33 -4.82 11.05
N ARG A 327 -7.64 -5.78 10.45
CA ARG A 327 -6.81 -5.54 9.27
C ARG A 327 -6.76 -6.74 8.35
N ALA A 328 -7.17 -6.55 7.11
CA ALA A 328 -6.95 -7.52 6.05
C ALA A 328 -5.91 -6.97 5.07
N ILE A 329 -4.84 -7.71 4.83
CA ILE A 329 -3.90 -7.47 3.74
C ILE A 329 -4.21 -8.47 2.64
N PHE A 330 -4.51 -7.97 1.45
CA PHE A 330 -4.76 -8.80 0.28
C PHE A 330 -3.74 -8.47 -0.81
N GLU A 331 -2.97 -9.48 -1.22
CA GLU A 331 -1.96 -9.38 -2.26
C GLU A 331 -2.31 -10.23 -3.46
N ILE A 332 -2.37 -9.59 -4.63
CA ILE A 332 -2.42 -10.28 -5.91
C ILE A 332 -1.04 -10.18 -6.58
N ALA A 333 -0.36 -11.33 -6.68
CA ALA A 333 0.95 -11.43 -7.31
C ALA A 333 0.91 -12.11 -8.69
N ASP A 334 -0.18 -12.82 -8.98
CA ASP A 334 -0.42 -13.59 -10.20
C ASP A 334 -1.93 -13.62 -10.51
N LEU A 335 -2.27 -13.75 -11.78
CA LEU A 335 -3.63 -13.92 -12.31
C LEU A 335 -4.09 -15.39 -12.37
N GLY A 336 -3.47 -16.26 -11.57
CA GLY A 336 -3.83 -17.68 -11.44
C GLY A 336 -3.48 -18.53 -12.66
N ALA A 337 -3.65 -19.86 -12.56
CA ALA A 337 -3.44 -20.77 -13.69
C ALA A 337 -4.67 -21.60 -14.10
N VAL A 338 -4.82 -21.68 -15.43
CA VAL A 338 -5.44 -22.70 -16.31
C VAL A 338 -6.96 -22.72 -16.53
N ASN A 339 -7.34 -22.54 -17.81
CA ASN A 339 -8.13 -23.50 -18.61
C ASN A 339 -7.67 -23.47 -20.08
N GLN A 340 -6.74 -24.37 -20.45
CA GLN A 340 -6.16 -24.54 -21.81
C GLN A 340 -5.35 -23.34 -22.33
N ALA A 341 -4.18 -23.60 -22.91
CA ALA A 341 -3.47 -22.57 -23.67
C ALA A 341 -4.37 -22.12 -24.84
N VAL A 342 -5.00 -20.95 -24.71
CA VAL A 342 -5.72 -20.33 -25.82
C VAL A 342 -4.66 -19.86 -26.81
N ILE A 343 -4.35 -20.70 -27.80
CA ILE A 343 -3.57 -20.29 -28.96
C ILE A 343 -4.50 -19.42 -29.78
N ALA A 344 -4.35 -18.09 -29.67
CA ALA A 344 -5.01 -17.17 -30.57
C ALA A 344 -4.66 -17.57 -32.01
N SER A 345 -5.66 -18.04 -32.75
CA SER A 345 -5.51 -18.34 -34.18
C SER A 345 -5.26 -17.00 -34.90
N PRO A 346 -4.28 -16.88 -35.79
CA PRO A 346 -4.12 -15.66 -36.57
C PRO A 346 -5.27 -15.59 -37.58
N GLY A 347 -6.36 -14.91 -37.19
CA GLY A 347 -7.61 -14.86 -37.95
C GLY A 347 -8.66 -13.92 -37.33
N THR A 348 -8.46 -12.62 -37.51
CA THR A 348 -9.51 -11.60 -37.80
C THR A 348 -10.67 -11.28 -36.83
N GLU A 349 -10.58 -11.54 -35.53
CA GLU A 349 -11.39 -10.81 -34.54
C GLU A 349 -10.51 -10.19 -33.45
N ALA A 350 -10.75 -8.92 -33.13
CA ALA A 350 -10.02 -8.23 -32.06
C ALA A 350 -10.44 -8.85 -30.71
N ILE A 351 -9.47 -9.43 -30.00
CA ILE A 351 -9.71 -9.99 -28.66
C ILE A 351 -10.19 -8.87 -27.74
N ARG A 352 -11.31 -9.07 -27.06
CA ARG A 352 -11.87 -8.12 -26.10
C ARG A 352 -10.89 -7.91 -24.92
N GLU A 353 -10.70 -6.66 -24.51
CA GLU A 353 -9.83 -6.33 -23.38
C GLU A 353 -10.64 -6.12 -22.09
N PHE A 354 -10.12 -6.64 -20.98
CA PHE A 354 -10.49 -6.21 -19.64
C PHE A 354 -9.27 -5.52 -19.02
N ARG A 355 -9.32 -4.20 -18.88
CA ARG A 355 -8.17 -3.39 -18.47
C ARG A 355 -8.45 -2.60 -17.20
N ALA A 356 -8.04 -3.14 -16.06
CA ALA A 356 -8.17 -2.49 -14.76
C ALA A 356 -7.08 -1.40 -14.55
N ASP A 357 -7.05 -0.40 -15.43
CA ASP A 357 -6.12 0.74 -15.40
C ASP A 357 -6.70 1.99 -14.71
N HIS A 358 -7.84 1.85 -14.04
CA HIS A 358 -8.50 2.89 -13.27
C HIS A 358 -9.28 2.24 -12.10
N PRO A 359 -9.85 3.01 -11.16
CA PRO A 359 -10.37 2.47 -9.91
C PRO A 359 -11.46 1.43 -10.08
N PHE A 360 -11.36 0.32 -9.34
CA PHE A 360 -12.23 -0.85 -9.47
C PHE A 360 -12.58 -1.46 -8.12
N PHE A 361 -13.70 -2.18 -8.07
CA PHE A 361 -14.11 -3.00 -6.92
C PHE A 361 -13.51 -4.40 -7.00
N LEU A 362 -13.24 -5.00 -5.83
CA LEU A 362 -12.80 -6.39 -5.73
C LEU A 362 -13.53 -7.14 -4.62
N CYS A 363 -13.70 -8.44 -4.83
CA CYS A 363 -14.08 -9.39 -3.80
C CYS A 363 -13.38 -10.74 -4.00
N LEU A 364 -12.65 -11.21 -2.98
CA LEU A 364 -12.14 -12.58 -2.94
C LEU A 364 -13.25 -13.50 -2.46
N LEU A 365 -13.64 -14.45 -3.29
CA LEU A 365 -14.72 -15.40 -3.06
C LEU A 365 -14.15 -16.79 -2.77
N TYR A 366 -14.75 -17.48 -1.81
CA TYR A 366 -14.61 -18.92 -1.61
C TYR A 366 -15.86 -19.64 -2.11
N ASP A 367 -15.69 -20.77 -2.79
CA ASP A 367 -16.76 -21.62 -3.32
C ASP A 367 -17.83 -20.80 -4.09
N HIS A 368 -17.35 -19.91 -4.96
CA HIS A 368 -18.11 -19.04 -5.87
C HIS A 368 -18.95 -17.90 -5.25
N HIS A 369 -19.30 -17.97 -3.96
CA HIS A 369 -20.29 -17.04 -3.39
C HIS A 369 -19.92 -16.46 -2.02
N THR A 370 -18.97 -17.06 -1.29
CA THR A 370 -18.65 -16.62 0.07
C THR A 370 -17.61 -15.50 0.08
N PRO A 371 -17.93 -14.28 0.55
CA PRO A 371 -16.96 -13.18 0.60
C PRO A 371 -15.91 -13.39 1.70
N ILE A 372 -14.65 -13.51 1.30
CA ILE A 372 -13.49 -13.60 2.20
C ILE A 372 -12.88 -12.23 2.43
N VAL A 373 -12.63 -11.50 1.34
CA VAL A 373 -12.12 -10.12 1.34
C VAL A 373 -13.00 -9.29 0.42
N ILE A 374 -13.33 -8.07 0.84
CA ILE A 374 -14.07 -7.10 0.03
C ILE A 374 -13.37 -5.75 0.09
N GLY A 375 -13.44 -5.00 -1.01
CA GLY A 375 -12.80 -3.70 -1.07
C GLY A 375 -12.86 -3.04 -2.44
N HIS A 376 -12.12 -1.96 -2.57
CA HIS A 376 -11.93 -1.28 -3.84
C HIS A 376 -10.53 -0.65 -3.90
N VAL A 377 -10.00 -0.55 -5.11
CA VAL A 377 -8.68 0.02 -5.40
C VAL A 377 -8.87 1.39 -6.03
N VAL A 378 -8.56 2.45 -5.29
CA VAL A 378 -8.59 3.84 -5.79
C VAL A 378 -7.20 4.27 -6.28
N LYS A 379 -6.18 3.87 -5.54
CA LYS A 379 -4.79 4.29 -5.72
C LYS A 379 -3.87 3.11 -5.43
N PRO A 380 -3.51 2.31 -6.45
CA PRO A 380 -2.53 1.25 -6.28
C PRO A 380 -1.18 1.82 -5.82
N ARG A 381 -0.40 0.98 -5.12
CA ARG A 381 0.97 1.33 -4.75
C ARG A 381 1.74 1.68 -6.03
N ARG A 382 2.53 2.76 -5.98
CA ARG A 382 3.46 3.08 -7.07
C ARG A 382 4.36 1.87 -7.27
N SER A 383 4.65 1.51 -8.53
CA SER A 383 5.91 0.83 -8.82
C SER A 383 6.98 1.68 -8.16
N ARG A 384 7.83 1.11 -7.30
CA ARG A 384 9.05 1.82 -6.92
C ARG A 384 9.72 2.12 -8.26
N GLY A 385 9.81 3.40 -8.62
CA GLY A 385 10.47 3.80 -9.85
C GLY A 385 11.83 3.11 -9.87
N PRO A 386 12.28 2.56 -11.01
CA PRO A 386 13.57 1.90 -11.05
C PRO A 386 14.63 2.88 -10.56
N ILE A 387 15.53 2.42 -9.70
CA ILE A 387 16.81 3.10 -9.55
C ILE A 387 17.67 2.57 -10.68
N TYR A 388 18.01 3.47 -11.58
CA TYR A 388 18.69 3.12 -12.82
C TYR A 388 20.18 3.08 -12.50
N ALA A 389 20.77 1.88 -12.56
CA ALA A 389 22.20 1.79 -12.80
C ALA A 389 22.41 2.14 -14.27
N VAL A 390 23.01 3.30 -14.55
CA VAL A 390 23.39 3.63 -15.92
C VAL A 390 24.61 2.79 -16.27
N CYS A 391 24.35 1.65 -16.92
CA CYS A 391 25.38 0.75 -17.44
C CYS A 391 25.87 1.18 -18.84
N GLU A 392 25.27 2.23 -19.40
CA GLU A 392 25.64 2.78 -20.70
C GLU A 392 26.74 3.83 -20.53
N THR A 393 27.92 3.56 -21.06
CA THR A 393 28.93 4.59 -21.25
C THR A 393 28.49 5.47 -22.42
N PRO A 394 28.42 6.81 -22.27
CA PRO A 394 28.24 7.71 -23.39
C PRO A 394 29.26 7.42 -24.49
N LYS A 395 28.87 7.59 -25.75
CA LYS A 395 29.80 7.40 -26.87
C LYS A 395 31.02 8.31 -26.66
N GLN A 396 32.22 7.81 -26.98
CA GLN A 396 33.45 8.59 -26.84
C GLN A 396 33.37 9.94 -27.57
N SER A 397 32.72 9.97 -28.75
CA SER A 397 32.47 11.20 -29.50
C SER A 397 31.67 12.26 -28.73
N SER A 398 30.75 11.85 -27.86
CA SER A 398 29.98 12.76 -27.01
C SER A 398 30.82 13.29 -25.86
N VAL A 399 31.69 12.46 -25.28
CA VAL A 399 32.66 12.88 -24.25
C VAL A 399 33.69 13.84 -24.83
N ASP A 400 34.20 13.57 -26.04
CA ASP A 400 35.14 14.44 -26.75
C ASP A 400 34.48 15.78 -27.13
N SER A 401 33.21 15.74 -27.57
CA SER A 401 32.43 16.95 -27.83
C SER A 401 32.22 17.78 -26.56
N LEU A 402 31.92 17.15 -25.42
CA LEU A 402 31.79 17.81 -24.14
C LEU A 402 33.12 18.44 -23.71
N ALA A 403 34.23 17.71 -23.84
CA ALA A 403 35.56 18.22 -23.52
C ALA A 403 35.96 19.42 -24.41
N SER A 404 35.66 19.35 -25.72
CA SER A 404 35.89 20.46 -26.66
C SER A 404 34.98 21.64 -26.39
N TRP A 405 33.75 21.40 -25.94
CA TRP A 405 32.84 22.46 -25.52
C TRP A 405 33.39 23.15 -24.26
N LEU A 406 33.77 22.37 -23.23
CA LEU A 406 34.35 22.90 -21.99
C LEU A 406 35.62 23.73 -22.24
N SER A 407 36.49 23.30 -23.16
CA SER A 407 37.73 24.02 -23.48
C SER A 407 37.54 25.33 -24.25
N THR A 408 36.37 25.54 -24.85
CA THR A 408 36.01 26.77 -25.59
C THR A 408 35.09 27.69 -24.78
N HIS A 409 34.51 27.18 -23.70
CA HIS A 409 33.73 27.97 -22.74
C HIS A 409 34.67 28.66 -21.77
N LYS A 410 34.14 29.59 -20.94
CA LYS A 410 34.87 30.55 -20.08
C LYS A 410 35.80 29.94 -19.01
N LEU A 411 36.27 28.71 -19.18
CA LEU A 411 37.34 28.11 -18.41
C LEU A 411 38.68 28.74 -18.78
N ARG A 412 39.47 29.02 -17.76
CA ARG A 412 40.88 29.33 -17.94
C ARG A 412 41.63 28.04 -18.33
N PRO A 413 42.43 28.05 -19.42
CA PRO A 413 43.16 26.87 -19.87
C PRO A 413 44.19 26.32 -18.87
N VAL A 414 44.52 25.04 -19.01
CA VAL A 414 45.58 24.38 -18.25
C VAL A 414 46.96 24.74 -18.84
N GLU A 415 47.71 25.61 -18.17
CA GLU A 415 49.05 26.05 -18.61
C GLU A 415 50.17 25.25 -17.92
N LEU A 416 50.75 24.27 -18.62
CA LEU A 416 51.85 23.42 -18.15
C LEU A 416 53.09 24.20 -17.66
N SER A 417 53.41 25.33 -18.30
CA SER A 417 54.56 26.16 -17.95
C SER A 417 54.43 26.81 -16.57
N ARG A 418 53.20 27.16 -16.14
CA ARG A 418 52.93 27.73 -14.83
C ARG A 418 53.01 26.69 -13.71
N GLN A 419 52.49 25.49 -13.93
CA GLN A 419 52.54 24.38 -12.96
C GLN A 419 53.98 24.00 -12.60
N LEU A 420 54.91 24.04 -13.57
CA LEU A 420 56.32 23.73 -13.36
C LEU A 420 57.12 24.87 -12.70
N SER A 421 56.61 26.10 -12.79
CA SER A 421 57.31 27.29 -12.28
C SER A 421 57.08 27.60 -10.80
N GLY A 422 56.21 26.84 -10.11
CA GLY A 422 55.92 27.02 -8.68
C GLY A 422 55.18 28.32 -8.34
N ILE A 423 54.70 29.06 -9.34
CA ILE A 423 53.80 30.21 -9.12
C ILE A 423 52.50 29.65 -8.57
N THR A 424 52.20 29.92 -7.30
CA THR A 424 50.93 29.55 -6.65
C THR A 424 49.77 30.05 -7.49
N GLU A 425 48.83 29.15 -7.81
CA GLU A 425 47.59 29.50 -8.48
C GLU A 425 46.90 30.68 -7.78
N GLU A 426 46.20 31.53 -8.54
CA GLU A 426 45.48 32.66 -7.97
C GLU A 426 44.57 32.17 -6.84
N GLN A 427 44.57 32.87 -5.71
CA GLN A 427 43.59 32.64 -4.64
C GLN A 427 42.20 32.69 -5.30
N ASN A 428 41.47 31.56 -5.23
CA ASN A 428 40.10 31.34 -5.74
C ASN A 428 39.92 30.72 -7.14
N ALA A 429 40.98 30.19 -7.78
CA ALA A 429 40.80 29.34 -8.96
C ALA A 429 40.23 27.95 -8.56
N LEU A 430 39.10 27.56 -9.16
CA LEU A 430 38.43 26.29 -8.87
C LEU A 430 38.63 25.30 -10.04
N PRO A 431 39.10 24.06 -9.79
CA PRO A 431 39.33 23.10 -10.85
C PRO A 431 38.01 22.62 -11.45
N VAL A 432 38.01 22.41 -12.76
CA VAL A 432 36.96 21.70 -13.49
C VAL A 432 37.54 20.39 -13.99
N LEU A 433 37.00 19.27 -13.52
CA LEU A 433 37.47 17.93 -13.87
C LEU A 433 36.40 17.17 -14.64
N LEU A 434 36.81 16.51 -15.72
CA LEU A 434 35.99 15.56 -16.49
C LEU A 434 36.59 14.16 -16.35
N ASP A 435 35.85 13.25 -15.72
CA ASP A 435 36.28 11.87 -15.41
C ASP A 435 37.67 11.83 -14.74
N GLY A 436 37.91 12.75 -13.80
CA GLY A 436 39.17 12.87 -13.07
C GLY A 436 40.30 13.59 -13.82
N ARG A 437 40.08 14.06 -15.05
CA ARG A 437 41.04 14.86 -15.81
C ARG A 437 40.74 16.34 -15.67
N LEU A 438 41.73 17.13 -15.28
CA LEU A 438 41.60 18.59 -15.24
C LEU A 438 41.45 19.14 -16.67
N VAL A 439 40.32 19.79 -16.96
CA VAL A 439 40.03 20.38 -18.28
C VAL A 439 40.19 21.91 -18.29
N GLY A 440 40.16 22.54 -17.11
CA GLY A 440 40.37 23.97 -16.97
C GLY A 440 40.08 24.46 -15.55
N TRP A 441 40.13 25.77 -15.37
CA TRP A 441 39.89 26.43 -14.09
C TRP A 441 38.75 27.43 -14.22
N SER A 442 37.83 27.43 -13.25
CA SER A 442 36.85 28.50 -13.07
C SER A 442 37.45 29.60 -12.19
N SER A 443 37.23 30.86 -12.57
CA SER A 443 37.80 32.03 -11.88
C SER A 443 37.12 32.38 -10.56
N SER A 444 35.93 31.84 -10.28
CA SER A 444 35.21 32.05 -9.03
C SER A 444 34.17 30.96 -8.78
N TRP A 445 33.66 30.88 -7.55
CA TRP A 445 32.52 30.01 -7.23
C TRP A 445 31.26 30.36 -8.01
N ALA A 446 30.98 31.65 -8.23
CA ALA A 446 29.81 32.09 -8.97
C ALA A 446 29.85 31.61 -10.44
N GLU A 447 30.99 31.77 -11.12
CA GLU A 447 31.18 31.26 -12.49
C GLU A 447 31.13 29.73 -12.55
N CYS A 448 31.65 29.05 -11.52
CA CYS A 448 31.56 27.60 -11.40
C CYS A 448 30.09 27.12 -11.32
N LEU A 449 29.26 27.82 -10.53
CA LEU A 449 27.84 27.48 -10.38
C LEU A 449 27.02 27.81 -11.64
N LEU A 450 27.35 28.91 -12.32
CA LEU A 450 26.75 29.26 -13.62
C LEU A 450 26.99 28.17 -14.66
N LEU A 451 28.24 27.70 -14.80
CA LEU A 451 28.60 26.61 -15.69
C LEU A 451 27.88 25.31 -15.33
N ALA A 452 27.78 24.98 -14.04
CA ALA A 452 27.06 23.79 -13.59
C ALA A 452 25.57 23.84 -13.96
N ASN A 453 24.93 25.01 -13.85
CA ASN A 453 23.53 25.19 -14.24
C ASN A 453 23.34 25.10 -15.77
N GLU A 454 24.22 25.73 -16.55
CA GLU A 454 24.19 25.64 -18.02
C GLU A 454 24.31 24.19 -18.51
N LEU A 455 25.20 23.40 -17.90
CA LEU A 455 25.32 21.97 -18.18
C LEU A 455 24.04 21.19 -17.83
N ARG A 456 23.34 21.56 -16.75
CA ARG A 456 22.05 20.95 -16.37
C ARG A 456 20.94 21.31 -17.35
N ASP A 457 20.90 22.56 -17.82
CA ASP A 457 19.92 23.00 -18.81
C ASP A 457 20.12 22.26 -20.14
N LEU A 458 21.36 22.16 -20.60
CA LEU A 458 21.74 21.39 -21.79
C LEU A 458 21.47 19.89 -21.64
N LYS A 459 21.63 19.34 -20.43
CA LYS A 459 21.30 17.94 -20.10
C LYS A 459 19.80 17.65 -20.16
N LEU A 460 18.97 18.64 -19.86
CA LEU A 460 17.50 18.54 -19.87
C LEU A 460 16.89 18.81 -21.25
N ASP A 461 17.62 19.51 -22.13
CA ASP A 461 17.21 19.75 -23.50
C ASP A 461 17.37 18.48 -24.37
N LYS A 462 16.23 17.90 -24.76
CA LYS A 462 16.19 16.69 -25.61
C LYS A 462 16.78 16.90 -27.01
N SER A 463 16.94 18.15 -27.45
CA SER A 463 17.55 18.48 -28.74
C SER A 463 19.07 18.65 -28.65
N SER A 464 19.63 18.77 -27.44
CA SER A 464 21.06 18.90 -27.22
C SER A 464 21.78 17.56 -27.39
N THR A 465 22.83 17.55 -28.20
CA THR A 465 23.76 16.41 -28.33
C THR A 465 25.10 16.65 -27.64
N GLN A 466 25.26 17.81 -26.99
CA GLN A 466 26.54 18.27 -26.42
C GLN A 466 26.78 17.68 -25.04
N VAL A 467 25.71 17.51 -24.25
CA VAL A 467 25.77 17.01 -22.87
C VAL A 467 24.98 15.71 -22.79
N PRO A 468 25.58 14.58 -22.34
CA PRO A 468 24.84 13.36 -22.10
C PRO A 468 23.78 13.55 -21.02
N TYR A 469 22.58 13.00 -21.23
CA TYR A 469 21.49 13.05 -20.23
C TYR A 469 21.88 12.43 -18.87
N SER A 470 22.88 11.54 -18.87
CA SER A 470 23.41 10.81 -17.72
C SER A 470 24.64 11.45 -17.08
N LEU A 471 25.04 12.65 -17.52
CA LEU A 471 26.18 13.39 -16.94
C LEU A 471 25.88 13.73 -15.47
N GLU A 472 26.75 13.29 -14.57
CA GLU A 472 26.74 13.72 -13.17
C GLU A 472 27.55 15.02 -13.03
N ILE A 473 26.94 16.03 -12.39
CA ILE A 473 27.47 17.40 -12.31
C ILE A 473 27.64 17.81 -10.85
N ALA A 474 28.77 17.48 -10.22
CA ALA A 474 29.01 17.80 -8.81
C ALA A 474 29.76 19.12 -8.66
N ALA A 475 29.06 20.18 -8.24
CA ALA A 475 29.65 21.46 -7.87
C ALA A 475 29.90 21.48 -6.35
N VAL A 476 31.16 21.31 -5.95
CA VAL A 476 31.57 21.26 -4.54
C VAL A 476 31.95 22.68 -4.07
N PRO A 477 31.23 23.26 -3.09
CA PRO A 477 31.47 24.63 -2.65
C PRO A 477 32.76 24.76 -1.82
N PRO A 478 33.43 25.92 -1.87
CA PRO A 478 34.50 26.23 -0.92
C PRO A 478 33.97 26.29 0.50
N THR A 479 34.72 25.73 1.45
CA THR A 479 34.36 25.78 2.87
C THR A 479 35.58 26.19 3.72
N GLU A 480 35.31 26.68 4.92
CA GLU A 480 36.35 27.09 5.89
C GLU A 480 36.83 25.91 6.77
N VAL A 481 36.29 24.71 6.56
CA VAL A 481 36.57 23.51 7.35
C VAL A 481 37.12 22.39 6.46
N GLY A 482 37.80 21.41 7.05
CA GLY A 482 38.28 20.24 6.31
C GLY A 482 37.14 19.48 5.65
N SER A 483 37.04 19.55 4.32
CA SER A 483 35.97 18.96 3.51
C SER A 483 36.51 18.52 2.14
N GLN A 484 35.62 18.11 1.23
CA GLN A 484 36.01 17.83 -0.16
C GLN A 484 36.55 19.09 -0.83
N TYR A 485 37.56 18.91 -1.69
CA TYR A 485 38.20 20.04 -2.35
C TYR A 485 37.18 20.75 -3.27
N PRO A 486 37.08 22.09 -3.23
CA PRO A 486 36.07 22.80 -3.99
C PRO A 486 36.38 22.79 -5.48
N GLY A 487 35.34 22.69 -6.31
CA GLY A 487 35.49 22.58 -7.76
C GLY A 487 34.25 22.03 -8.45
N LEU A 488 34.34 21.90 -9.78
CA LEU A 488 33.32 21.26 -10.61
C LEU A 488 33.81 19.90 -11.09
N TYR A 489 33.13 18.84 -10.68
CA TYR A 489 33.47 17.46 -11.01
C TYR A 489 32.38 16.87 -11.90
N LEU A 490 32.78 16.47 -13.11
CA LEU A 490 31.91 15.94 -14.15
C LEU A 490 32.25 14.47 -14.38
N PHE A 491 31.24 13.59 -14.36
CA PHE A 491 31.46 12.15 -14.56
C PHE A 491 30.57 11.61 -15.69
N THR A 492 31.21 10.96 -16.67
CA THR A 492 30.54 10.34 -17.82
C THR A 492 30.59 8.81 -17.82
N GLY A 493 31.54 8.17 -17.13
CA GLY A 493 31.70 6.69 -17.11
C GLY A 493 30.45 5.83 -16.83
N ALA A 494 30.49 4.53 -17.12
CA ALA A 494 29.40 3.61 -16.79
C ALA A 494 29.37 3.20 -15.31
N SER A 495 28.28 2.53 -14.90
CA SER A 495 28.10 1.90 -13.58
C SER A 495 27.97 2.88 -12.41
N ARG A 496 27.32 4.02 -12.64
CA ARG A 496 26.89 4.94 -11.58
C ARG A 496 25.44 4.71 -11.20
N LEU A 497 25.13 4.87 -9.92
CA LEU A 497 23.76 4.94 -9.43
C LEU A 497 23.23 6.35 -9.71
N LEU A 498 22.27 6.47 -10.63
CA LEU A 498 21.53 7.70 -10.85
C LEU A 498 20.12 7.56 -10.31
N ARG A 499 19.54 8.68 -9.86
CA ARG A 499 18.15 8.76 -9.44
C ARG A 499 17.44 9.93 -10.12
N PRO A 500 16.14 9.80 -10.43
CA PRO A 500 15.39 10.88 -11.05
C PRO A 500 14.86 11.87 -9.99
N VAL A 501 15.00 13.16 -10.26
CA VAL A 501 14.51 14.29 -9.44
C VAL A 501 13.86 15.31 -10.39
N LYS A 502 12.87 16.09 -9.96
CA LYS A 502 12.34 17.18 -10.81
C LYS A 502 13.21 18.42 -10.65
N ASN A 503 13.79 18.91 -11.74
CA ASN A 503 14.34 20.26 -11.83
C ASN A 503 13.23 21.24 -12.20
N ILE A 504 12.96 22.20 -11.32
CA ILE A 504 11.84 23.12 -11.45
C ILE A 504 12.21 24.44 -12.13
N LYS A 505 13.50 24.73 -12.30
CA LYS A 505 13.97 25.99 -12.92
C LYS A 505 13.57 26.09 -14.40
N ASN A 506 13.46 24.96 -15.10
CA ASN A 506 13.12 24.90 -16.53
C ASN A 506 11.62 24.60 -16.81
N GLY A 507 10.74 24.74 -15.82
CA GLY A 507 9.32 24.39 -15.90
C GLY A 507 8.39 25.53 -16.31
N SER A 508 8.35 25.92 -17.58
CA SER A 508 7.41 26.94 -18.12
C SER A 508 6.09 26.36 -18.66
N GLN A 509 5.54 25.29 -18.09
CA GLN A 509 4.25 24.71 -18.52
C GLN A 509 3.34 24.46 -17.31
N VAL A 510 2.16 25.07 -17.35
CA VAL A 510 1.08 24.94 -16.37
C VAL A 510 0.61 23.49 -16.30
N GLY A 511 0.75 22.85 -15.14
CA GLY A 511 0.15 21.55 -14.82
C GLY A 511 1.11 20.40 -14.44
N ALA A 512 2.43 20.55 -14.59
CA ALA A 512 3.42 19.55 -14.15
C ALA A 512 4.78 20.22 -13.87
N GLY A 513 4.95 20.81 -12.68
CA GLY A 513 6.06 21.71 -12.33
C GLY A 513 7.45 21.07 -12.25
N GLY A 514 8.12 20.84 -13.40
CA GLY A 514 9.55 20.53 -13.50
C GLY A 514 9.89 19.39 -14.47
N LEU A 515 11.06 19.45 -15.11
CA LEU A 515 11.60 18.39 -15.97
C LEU A 515 12.35 17.35 -15.12
N VAL A 516 12.31 16.08 -15.51
CA VAL A 516 13.04 15.02 -14.78
C VAL A 516 14.52 15.07 -15.11
N GLU A 517 15.34 15.37 -14.10
CA GLU A 517 16.79 15.34 -14.14
C GLU A 517 17.33 14.08 -13.46
N TRP A 518 18.35 13.46 -14.06
CA TRP A 518 19.05 12.30 -13.51
C TRP A 518 20.23 12.73 -12.66
N ILE A 519 20.12 12.57 -11.35
CA ILE A 519 21.12 13.04 -10.37
C ILE A 519 21.96 11.89 -9.89
N GLY A 520 23.29 12.05 -9.87
CA GLY A 520 24.24 11.09 -9.33
C GLY A 520 24.46 11.19 -7.82
N THR A 521 25.07 10.16 -7.24
CA THR A 521 25.30 10.07 -5.78
C THR A 521 26.29 11.09 -5.24
N PHE A 522 27.24 11.56 -6.06
CA PHE A 522 28.26 12.51 -5.65
C PHE A 522 27.79 13.95 -5.75
N GLU A 523 26.92 14.28 -6.70
CA GLU A 523 26.33 15.63 -6.79
C GLU A 523 25.17 15.86 -5.80
N GLN A 524 24.46 14.81 -5.39
CA GLN A 524 23.27 14.90 -4.55
C GLN A 524 23.48 15.67 -3.22
N PRO A 525 24.57 15.50 -2.45
CA PRO A 525 24.79 16.24 -1.21
C PRO A 525 24.91 17.76 -1.39
N TYR A 526 25.18 18.20 -2.62
CA TYR A 526 25.38 19.62 -2.97
C TYR A 526 24.14 20.24 -3.63
N LEU A 527 23.03 19.50 -3.70
CA LEU A 527 21.78 19.96 -4.29
C LEU A 527 20.71 20.17 -3.22
N ASN A 528 20.03 21.31 -3.31
CA ASN A 528 18.85 21.60 -2.52
C ASN A 528 17.62 20.96 -3.17
N ILE A 529 17.30 19.73 -2.76
CA ILE A 529 16.15 18.94 -3.25
C ILE A 529 15.06 18.95 -2.18
N ALA A 530 13.89 19.53 -2.48
CA ALA A 530 12.75 19.55 -1.57
C ALA A 530 11.98 18.23 -1.63
N VAL A 531 11.42 17.77 -0.52
CA VAL A 531 10.63 16.53 -0.43
C VAL A 531 9.17 16.80 -0.76
N THR A 532 8.68 17.99 -0.38
CA THR A 532 7.28 18.41 -0.57
C THR A 532 7.21 19.81 -1.17
N GLU A 533 6.07 20.15 -1.79
CA GLU A 533 5.84 21.50 -2.33
C GLU A 533 5.88 22.56 -1.23
N LYS A 534 5.37 22.25 -0.04
CA LYS A 534 5.45 23.14 1.12
C LYS A 534 6.89 23.44 1.52
N GLU A 535 7.74 22.42 1.60
CA GLU A 535 9.17 22.61 1.90
C GLU A 535 9.88 23.43 0.82
N LEU A 536 9.46 23.27 -0.44
CA LEU A 536 9.99 24.05 -1.55
C LEU A 536 9.62 25.53 -1.42
N GLU A 537 8.37 25.85 -1.08
CA GLU A 537 7.87 27.23 -0.87
C GLU A 537 8.56 27.92 0.31
N GLU A 538 8.96 27.18 1.34
CA GLU A 538 9.68 27.69 2.51
C GLU A 538 11.15 28.07 2.22
N ARG A 539 11.70 27.64 1.08
CA ARG A 539 13.10 27.90 0.69
C ARG A 539 13.28 29.25 -0.02
N SER A 540 14.51 29.75 0.01
CA SER A 540 14.91 30.93 -0.76
C SER A 540 14.75 30.69 -2.26
N ALA A 541 14.54 31.74 -3.06
CA ALA A 541 14.40 31.62 -4.51
C ALA A 541 15.63 30.99 -5.20
N GLU A 542 16.82 31.14 -4.61
CA GLU A 542 18.07 30.56 -5.10
C GLU A 542 18.12 29.03 -4.88
N ASP A 543 17.50 28.56 -3.79
CA ASP A 543 17.45 27.16 -3.37
C ASP A 543 16.24 26.39 -3.94
N GLN A 544 15.26 27.09 -4.52
CA GLN A 544 14.13 26.52 -5.24
C GLN A 544 14.56 25.97 -6.60
N SER A 545 15.31 24.86 -6.59
CA SER A 545 15.89 24.27 -7.80
C SER A 545 15.36 22.87 -8.13
N HIS A 546 15.13 22.04 -7.11
CA HIS A 546 14.78 20.65 -7.29
C HIS A 546 13.72 20.19 -6.29
N ILE A 547 12.87 19.26 -6.69
CA ILE A 547 11.89 18.59 -5.83
C ILE A 547 11.84 17.09 -6.13
N GLU A 548 11.66 16.28 -5.09
CA GLU A 548 11.47 14.83 -5.18
C GLU A 548 10.23 14.49 -6.03
N LEU A 549 10.28 13.36 -6.76
CA LEU A 549 9.13 12.87 -7.52
C LEU A 549 7.94 12.48 -6.63
N SER A 550 8.23 12.16 -5.37
CA SER A 550 7.29 12.02 -4.27
C SER A 550 8.02 11.97 -2.93
N PRO A 551 7.34 12.21 -1.80
CA PRO A 551 7.97 12.24 -0.49
C PRO A 551 8.75 10.97 -0.12
N GLU A 552 8.35 9.81 -0.67
CA GLU A 552 9.01 8.54 -0.41
C GLU A 552 10.35 8.37 -1.14
N CYS A 553 10.68 9.26 -2.08
CA CYS A 553 11.90 9.21 -2.89
C CYS A 553 13.14 9.81 -2.20
N ILE A 554 12.99 10.39 -1.00
CA ILE A 554 14.11 10.93 -0.20
C ILE A 554 15.17 9.87 0.15
N PHE A 555 14.76 8.60 0.26
CA PHE A 555 15.66 7.51 0.64
C PHE A 555 16.39 6.93 -0.57
N SER A 556 17.67 6.59 -0.39
CA SER A 556 18.42 5.77 -1.36
C SER A 556 17.72 4.42 -1.58
N PHE A 557 18.00 3.74 -2.71
CA PHE A 557 17.43 2.41 -2.99
C PHE A 557 17.52 1.46 -1.79
N VAL A 558 18.72 1.37 -1.22
CA VAL A 558 19.05 0.49 -0.10
C VAL A 558 18.29 0.94 1.15
N ALA A 559 18.24 2.24 1.44
CA ALA A 559 17.48 2.77 2.57
C ALA A 559 15.96 2.56 2.40
N GLY A 560 15.42 2.66 1.18
CA GLY A 560 14.01 2.38 0.89
C GLY A 560 13.67 0.89 0.85
N LEU A 561 14.63 0.01 0.53
CA LEU A 561 14.53 -1.45 0.68
C LEU A 561 14.68 -1.91 2.12
N THR A 562 15.32 -1.10 2.95
CA THR A 562 15.30 -1.32 4.39
C THR A 562 13.86 -1.07 4.82
N PRO A 563 13.14 -2.06 5.38
CA PRO A 563 11.85 -1.78 5.97
C PRO A 563 12.07 -0.63 6.96
N TYR A 564 11.27 0.44 6.85
CA TYR A 564 11.35 1.56 7.79
C TYR A 564 11.43 0.96 9.19
N GLN A 565 12.58 1.12 9.83
CA GLN A 565 12.74 0.74 11.21
C GLN A 565 11.94 1.76 12.00
N GLU A 566 10.62 1.56 12.10
CA GLU A 566 9.83 2.22 13.11
C GLU A 566 10.36 1.72 14.47
N PHE A 567 11.32 2.48 15.00
CA PHE A 567 11.84 2.44 16.38
C PHE A 567 12.62 1.20 16.84
N ASN A 568 13.70 0.81 16.15
CA ASN A 568 14.61 -0.25 16.65
C ASN A 568 16.07 0.17 16.90
N GLN A 569 16.37 1.48 17.02
CA GLN A 569 17.60 1.91 17.70
C GLN A 569 17.25 2.40 19.11
N VAL A 570 17.27 1.45 20.05
CA VAL A 570 17.65 1.75 21.43
C VAL A 570 19.04 2.37 21.33
N PHE A 571 19.18 3.67 21.59
CA PHE A 571 20.47 4.17 22.05
C PHE A 571 20.77 3.38 23.32
N ALA A 572 21.61 2.37 23.19
CA ALA A 572 22.27 1.78 24.33
C ALA A 572 23.03 2.94 24.98
N SER A 573 22.49 3.46 26.08
CA SER A 573 23.25 4.24 27.03
C SER A 573 24.38 3.33 27.51
N ILE A 574 25.53 3.42 26.84
CA ILE A 574 26.79 2.95 27.39
C ILE A 574 27.11 3.94 28.50
N THR A 575 26.52 3.74 29.67
CA THR A 575 27.10 4.20 30.92
C THR A 575 28.26 3.27 31.26
N ARG A 576 29.46 3.76 30.99
CA ARG A 576 30.54 3.75 31.97
C ARG A 576 31.16 5.13 32.03
#